data_AF-A0A3B0XGZ8-F1
#
_entry.id   AF-A0A3B0XGZ8-F1
#
_cell.length_a   1.000
_cell.length_b   1.000
_cell.length_c   1.000
_cell.angle_alpha   90.00
_cell.angle_beta   90.00
_cell.angle_gamma   90.00
#
_symmetry.space_group_name_H-M   'P 1'
#
loop_
_entity.id
_entity.type
_entity.pdbx_description
1 polymer ?
#
loop_
_entity_poly.entity_id
_entity_poly.type
_entity_poly.pdbx_seq_one_letter_code
_entity_poly.pdbx_strand_id
1 'polypeptide(L)'
;MLEVEWVSSFLLLGSFVGFMAGLLGIGGGGIMVPVLTSLFLLHGVPVENVVHLALGTSMASIIITSISSLRAHHSKGGVVWHIVKG
;
A
#
# COMPACT_ATOMS: atom_id res chain seq x y z
N MET A 1 -26.19 -7.11 -0.38
CA MET A 1 -25.66 -6.05 -1.28
C MET A 1 -24.33 -5.46 -0.79
N LEU A 2 -23.62 -6.13 0.12
CA LEU A 2 -22.34 -5.66 0.65
C LEU A 2 -21.18 -5.78 -0.36
N GLU A 3 -21.20 -6.75 -1.28
CA GLU A 3 -20.10 -7.01 -2.23
C GLU A 3 -19.61 -5.78 -3.03
N VAL A 4 -20.51 -4.96 -3.58
CA VAL A 4 -20.14 -3.86 -4.50
C VAL A 4 -19.57 -2.65 -3.75
N GLU A 5 -20.13 -2.32 -2.58
CA GLU A 5 -19.66 -1.19 -1.77
C GLU A 5 -18.22 -1.42 -1.27
N TRP A 6 -17.88 -2.67 -0.93
CA TRP A 6 -16.53 -3.03 -0.50
C TRP A 6 -15.50 -2.92 -1.61
N VAL A 7 -15.82 -3.46 -2.80
CA VAL A 7 -14.94 -3.34 -3.96
C VAL A 7 -14.70 -1.87 -4.30
N SER A 8 -15.75 -1.04 -4.26
CA SER A 8 -15.60 0.40 -4.49
C SER A 8 -14.74 1.09 -3.44
N SER A 9 -14.89 0.75 -2.15
CA SER A 9 -14.12 1.32 -1.04
C SER A 9 -12.63 0.97 -1.14
N PHE A 10 -12.31 -0.29 -1.45
CA PHE A 10 -10.91 -0.71 -1.63
C PHE A 10 -10.28 -0.14 -2.91
N LEU A 11 -11.05 0.01 -3.99
CA LEU A 11 -10.56 0.67 -5.21
C LEU A 11 -10.25 2.13 -4.95
N LEU A 12 -11.17 2.88 -4.31
CA LEU A 12 -10.95 4.29 -3.98
C LEU A 12 -9.76 4.46 -3.03
N LEU A 13 -9.67 3.62 -1.99
CA LEU A 13 -8.56 3.62 -1.05
C LEU A 13 -7.24 3.31 -1.77
N GLY A 14 -7.21 2.24 -2.57
CA GLY A 14 -6.03 1.81 -3.30
C GLY A 14 -5.54 2.85 -4.29
N SER A 15 -6.45 3.50 -5.03
CA SER A 15 -6.11 4.59 -5.95
C SER A 15 -5.57 5.81 -5.21
N PHE A 16 -6.22 6.23 -4.11
CA PHE A 16 -5.77 7.38 -3.32
C PHE A 16 -4.40 7.13 -2.67
N VAL A 17 -4.25 5.99 -1.99
CA VAL A 17 -3.00 5.63 -1.33
C VAL A 17 -1.89 5.38 -2.35
N GLY A 18 -2.18 4.73 -3.47
CA GLY A 18 -1.22 4.51 -4.55
C GLY A 18 -0.74 5.82 -5.18
N PHE A 19 -1.65 6.78 -5.39
CA PHE A 19 -1.31 8.11 -5.90
C PHE A 19 -0.42 8.89 -4.90
N MET A 20 -0.80 8.93 -3.62
CA MET A 20 0.01 9.56 -2.56
C MET A 20 1.38 8.88 -2.41
N ALA A 21 1.43 7.55 -2.45
CA ALA A 21 2.67 6.78 -2.37
C ALA A 21 3.60 7.05 -3.56
N GLY A 22 3.05 7.22 -4.77
CA GLY A 22 3.80 7.59 -5.96
C GLY A 22 4.33 9.03 -5.93
N LEU A 23 3.54 9.99 -5.42
CA LEU A 23 3.95 11.38 -5.27
C LEU A 23 5.05 11.56 -4.20
N LEU A 24 4.86 10.92 -3.04
CA LEU A 24 5.77 11.06 -1.90
C LEU A 24 6.99 10.11 -2.00
N GLY A 25 6.90 9.04 -2.78
CA GLY A 25 7.97 8.07 -2.98
C GLY A 25 8.26 7.14 -1.79
N ILE A 26 7.48 7.20 -0.71
CA ILE A 26 7.80 6.54 0.59
C ILE A 26 7.22 5.12 0.74
N GLY A 27 6.46 4.61 -0.25
CA GLY A 27 5.73 3.35 -0.12
C GLY A 27 4.56 3.51 0.87
N GLY A 28 3.32 3.42 0.40
CA GLY A 28 2.12 3.89 1.10
C GLY A 28 1.77 3.24 2.45
N GLY A 29 2.63 2.41 3.04
CA GLY A 29 2.39 1.65 4.27
C GLY A 29 1.99 2.48 5.48
N GLY A 30 2.66 3.62 5.71
CA GLY A 30 2.32 4.51 6.84
C GLY A 30 0.91 5.08 6.76
N ILE A 31 0.36 5.23 5.55
CA ILE A 31 -1.03 5.67 5.32
C ILE A 31 -1.97 4.47 5.26
N MET A 32 -1.55 3.38 4.64
CA MET A 32 -2.39 2.21 4.38
C MET A 32 -2.75 1.44 5.66
N VAL A 33 -1.81 1.29 6.60
CA VAL A 33 -2.03 0.55 7.86
C VAL A 33 -3.14 1.16 8.72
N PRO A 34 -3.14 2.45 9.09
CA PRO A 34 -4.19 3.03 9.94
C PRO A 34 -5.56 3.03 9.23
N VAL A 35 -5.59 3.21 7.90
CA VAL A 35 -6.85 3.21 7.15
C VAL A 35 -7.44 1.81 7.03
N LEU A 36 -6.64 0.80 6.71
CA LEU A 36 -7.09 -0.60 6.70
C LEU A 36 -7.55 -1.06 8.08
N THR A 37 -6.83 -0.67 9.14
CA THR A 37 -7.21 -0.97 10.52
C THR A 37 -8.59 -0.39 10.84
N SER A 38 -8.83 0.88 10.47
CA SER A 38 -10.12 1.54 10.69
C SER A 38 -11.25 0.88 9.90
N LEU A 39 -11.00 0.50 8.64
CA LEU A 39 -11.99 -0.21 7.81
C LEU A 39 -12.33 -1.59 8.38
N PHE A 40 -11.34 -2.38 8.77
CA PHE A 40 -11.58 -3.70 9.34
C PHE A 40 -12.31 -3.62 10.69
N LEU A 41 -12.02 -2.61 11.52
CA LEU A 41 -12.76 -2.36 12.76
C LEU A 41 -14.23 -2.00 12.48
N LEU A 42 -14.49 -1.11 11.52
CA LEU A 42 -15.86 -0.72 11.14
C LEU A 42 -16.69 -1.90 10.63
N HIS A 43 -16.05 -2.90 10.03
CA HIS A 43 -16.69 -4.10 9.53
C HIS A 43 -16.78 -5.25 10.53
N GLY A 44 -16.37 -5.05 11.78
CA GLY A 44 -16.52 -6.03 12.85
C GLY A 44 -15.47 -7.14 12.84
N VAL A 45 -14.31 -6.92 12.20
CA VAL A 45 -13.16 -7.84 12.34
C VAL A 45 -12.69 -7.81 13.81
N PRO A 46 -12.46 -8.99 14.43
CA PRO A 46 -11.94 -9.05 15.80
C PRO A 46 -10.63 -8.27 15.96
N VAL A 47 -10.55 -7.46 17.03
CA VAL A 47 -9.40 -6.57 17.32
C VAL A 47 -8.08 -7.35 17.40
N GLU A 48 -8.14 -8.60 17.85
CA GLU A 48 -7.00 -9.55 17.90
C GLU A 48 -6.38 -9.81 16.51
N ASN A 49 -7.17 -9.82 15.45
CA ASN A 49 -6.72 -10.11 14.09
C ASN A 49 -6.55 -8.85 13.22
N VAL A 50 -7.13 -7.73 13.65
CA VAL A 50 -7.23 -6.51 12.83
C VAL A 50 -5.87 -5.93 12.45
N VAL A 51 -4.93 -5.92 13.41
CA VAL A 51 -3.59 -5.37 13.22
C VAL A 51 -2.77 -6.28 12.32
N HIS A 52 -2.85 -7.61 12.52
CA HIS A 52 -2.18 -8.58 11.66
C HIS A 52 -2.67 -8.51 10.22
N LEU A 53 -3.99 -8.40 10.02
CA LEU A 53 -4.59 -8.29 8.70
C LEU A 53 -4.19 -6.98 8.01
N ALA A 54 -4.32 -5.84 8.71
CA ALA A 54 -3.97 -4.54 8.15
C ALA A 54 -2.47 -4.44 7.80
N LEU A 55 -1.59 -4.92 8.69
CA LEU A 55 -0.15 -4.97 8.43
C LEU A 55 0.17 -5.88 7.25
N GLY A 56 -0.33 -7.12 7.26
CA GLY A 56 -0.07 -8.09 6.19
C GLY A 56 -0.52 -7.60 4.82
N THR A 57 -1.75 -7.07 4.73
CA THR A 57 -2.29 -6.50 3.49
C THR A 57 -1.47 -5.28 3.04
N SER A 58 -1.07 -4.40 3.96
CA SER A 58 -0.24 -3.24 3.61
C SER A 58 1.13 -3.66 3.06
N MET A 59 1.78 -4.65 3.66
CA MET A 59 3.08 -5.16 3.20
C MET A 59 2.98 -5.78 1.80
N ALA A 60 1.93 -6.55 1.54
CA ALA A 60 1.66 -7.11 0.22
C ALA A 60 1.49 -6.01 -0.85
N SER A 61 0.78 -4.93 -0.51
CA SER A 61 0.64 -3.78 -1.40
C SER A 61 1.96 -3.04 -1.62
N ILE A 62 2.76 -2.86 -0.56
CA ILE A 62 4.05 -2.16 -0.62
C ILE A 62 4.99 -2.85 -1.62
N ILE A 63 5.04 -4.19 -1.67
CA ILE A 63 5.88 -4.92 -2.64
C ILE A 63 5.62 -4.44 -4.07
N ILE A 64 4.34 -4.36 -4.47
CA ILE A 64 3.95 -3.94 -5.82
C ILE A 64 4.32 -2.48 -6.07
N THR A 65 4.03 -1.59 -5.12
CA THR A 65 4.36 -0.17 -5.25
C THR A 65 5.88 0.07 -5.28
N SER A 66 6.66 -0.66 -4.50
CA SER A 66 8.12 -0.56 -4.45
C SER A 66 8.76 -1.01 -5.75
N ILE A 67 8.27 -2.09 -6.38
CA ILE A 67 8.73 -2.52 -7.71
C ILE A 67 8.44 -1.41 -8.74
N SER A 68 7.24 -0.83 -8.70
CA SER A 68 6.86 0.28 -9.59
C SER A 68 7.77 1.50 -9.40
N SER A 69 7.99 1.91 -8.14
CA SER A 69 8.86 3.03 -7.78
C SER A 69 10.31 2.81 -8.21
N LEU A 70 10.84 1.60 -7.99
CA LEU A 70 12.19 1.22 -8.42
C LEU A 70 12.33 1.29 -9.94
N ARG A 71 11.36 0.75 -10.69
CA ARG A 71 11.34 0.85 -12.15
C ARG A 71 11.31 2.31 -12.63
N ALA A 72 10.50 3.16 -12.00
CA ALA A 72 10.42 4.57 -12.33
C ALA A 72 11.75 5.32 -12.06
N HIS A 73 12.40 5.04 -10.93
CA HIS A 73 13.70 5.62 -10.59
C HIS A 73 14.80 5.11 -11.54
N HIS A 74 14.76 3.82 -11.89
CA HIS A 74 15.70 3.23 -12.83
C HIS A 74 15.58 3.85 -14.22
N SER A 75 14.36 4.01 -14.73
CA SER A 75 14.10 4.63 -16.05
C SER A 75 14.55 6.09 -16.11
N LYS A 76 14.58 6.79 -14.98
CA LYS A 76 15.04 8.19 -14.88
C LYS A 76 16.55 8.31 -14.61
N GLY A 77 17.29 7.19 -14.60
CA GLY A 77 18.73 7.18 -14.29
C GLY A 77 19.07 7.42 -12.83
N GLY A 78 18.09 7.43 -11.92
CA GLY A 78 18.28 7.67 -10.48
C GLY A 78 18.85 6.48 -9.70
N VAL A 79 19.13 5.36 -10.35
CA VAL A 79 19.69 4.15 -9.73
C VAL A 79 21.15 4.00 -10.13
N VAL A 80 22.06 4.26 -9.18
CA VAL A 80 23.51 4.08 -9.36
C VAL A 80 23.88 2.61 -9.12
N TRP A 81 23.74 1.78 -10.16
CA TRP A 81 23.96 0.33 -10.06
C TRP A 81 25.37 -0.07 -9.64
N HIS A 82 26.37 0.78 -9.89
CA HIS A 82 27.74 0.55 -9.43
C HIS A 82 27.82 0.38 -7.90
N ILE A 83 27.02 1.14 -7.13
CA ILE A 83 27.01 1.06 -5.67
C ILE A 83 26.26 -0.19 -5.20
N VAL A 84 25.22 -0.60 -5.94
CA VAL A 84 24.36 -1.74 -5.59
C VAL A 84 25.01 -3.08 -5.93
N LYS A 85 25.84 -3.14 -6.98
CA LYS A 85 26.52 -4.35 -7.47
C LYS A 85 27.91 -4.58 -6.84
N GLY A 86 28.13 -4.12 -5.60
CA GLY A 86 29.35 -4.39 -4.85
C GLY A 86 29.77 -5.86 -4.91
#